data_AF-A0A2H5Z8W2-F1
#
_entry.id   AF-A0A2H5Z8W2-F1
#
_cell.length_a   1.000
_cell.length_b   1.000
_cell.length_c   1.000
_cell.angle_alpha   90.00
_cell.angle_beta   90.00
_cell.angle_gamma   90.00
#
_symmetry.space_group_name_H-M   'P 1'
#
loop_
_entity.id
_entity.type
_entity.pdbx_description
1 polymer ?
#
loop_
_entity_poly.entity_id
_entity_poly.type
_entity_poly.pdbx_seq_one_letter_code
_entity_poly.pdbx_strand_id
1 'polypeptide(L)'
;MYWCRAHVLVCTANHCTQKGAQQVAARLRLELKRAGLDAEIMVNTCDSIDLCDLGPNIVVYPYGWIYRNVQVSDLPEVIASLRSGGHPVERLLLRPDSEDEVRRRELYREAVEAGSLSVEAFAALAERYGFDEVWVAEQARRGFIARKPGESGDRITVTSKARHRYGLPAEE
;
A
#
# COMPACT_ATOMS: atom_id res chain seq x y z
N MET A 1 2.46 -23.47 16.20
CA MET A 1 2.83 -22.35 17.08
C MET A 1 1.75 -21.29 16.94
N TYR A 2 0.76 -21.24 17.82
CA TYR A 2 -0.37 -20.31 17.70
C TYR A 2 -0.12 -19.00 18.45
N TRP A 3 0.74 -19.05 19.47
CA TRP A 3 1.14 -17.91 20.28
C TRP A 3 2.50 -17.42 19.79
N CYS A 4 2.51 -16.32 19.04
CA CYS A 4 3.73 -15.64 18.60
C CYS A 4 3.75 -14.23 19.20
N ARG A 5 4.96 -13.69 19.43
CA ARG A 5 5.15 -12.31 19.90
C ARG A 5 4.83 -11.31 18.79
N ALA A 6 5.21 -11.64 17.56
CA ALA A 6 4.93 -10.81 16.39
C ALA A 6 4.33 -11.63 15.25
N HIS A 7 3.28 -11.09 14.63
CA HIS A 7 2.68 -11.65 13.42
C HIS A 7 2.99 -10.75 12.24
N VAL A 8 3.73 -11.30 11.28
CA VAL A 8 4.14 -10.65 10.05
C VAL A 8 3.25 -11.15 8.91
N LEU A 9 2.47 -10.25 8.34
CA LEU A 9 1.60 -10.51 7.19
C LEU A 9 2.25 -9.92 5.95
N VAL A 10 2.66 -10.78 5.03
CA VAL A 10 3.21 -10.35 3.73
C VAL A 10 2.07 -10.34 2.71
N CYS A 11 1.76 -9.18 2.14
CA CYS A 11 0.77 -9.08 1.08
C CYS A 11 1.28 -9.84 -0.16
N THR A 12 0.54 -10.85 -0.59
CA THR A 12 0.87 -11.61 -1.81
C THR A 12 -0.25 -11.59 -2.84
N ALA A 13 -1.16 -10.61 -2.76
CA ALA A 13 -2.09 -10.32 -3.84
C ALA A 13 -1.35 -10.05 -5.16
N ASN A 14 -2.06 -10.14 -6.29
CA ASN A 14 -1.49 -10.12 -7.64
C ASN A 14 -0.39 -9.05 -7.84
N HIS A 15 -0.64 -7.80 -7.46
CA HIS A 15 0.32 -6.69 -7.60
C HIS A 15 1.58 -6.86 -6.76
N CYS A 16 1.46 -7.27 -5.50
CA CYS A 16 2.63 -7.51 -4.66
C CYS A 16 3.40 -8.74 -5.16
N THR A 17 2.71 -9.77 -5.65
CA THR A 17 3.35 -10.95 -6.27
C THR A 17 4.15 -10.57 -7.51
N GLN A 18 3.60 -9.73 -8.40
CA GLN A 18 4.32 -9.21 -9.58
C GLN A 18 5.59 -8.43 -9.20
N LYS A 19 5.62 -7.83 -8.01
CA LYS A 19 6.77 -7.09 -7.46
C LYS A 19 7.68 -7.94 -6.56
N GLY A 20 7.52 -9.26 -6.55
CA GLY A 20 8.43 -10.18 -5.86
C GLY A 20 8.03 -10.57 -4.42
N ALA A 21 6.78 -10.33 -4.01
CA ALA A 21 6.35 -10.60 -2.63
C ALA A 21 6.45 -12.08 -2.23
N GLN A 22 6.31 -13.02 -3.17
CA GLN A 22 6.45 -14.46 -2.89
C GLN A 22 7.89 -14.79 -2.46
N GLN A 23 8.89 -14.22 -3.15
CA GLN A 23 10.30 -14.37 -2.81
C GLN A 23 10.61 -13.72 -1.45
N VAL A 24 10.06 -12.53 -1.19
CA VAL A 24 10.18 -11.85 0.11
C VAL A 24 9.63 -12.72 1.24
N ALA A 25 8.41 -13.25 1.09
CA ALA A 25 7.77 -14.09 2.11
C ALA A 25 8.53 -15.40 2.36
N ALA A 26 8.95 -16.08 1.29
CA ALA A 26 9.71 -17.32 1.39
C ALA A 26 11.08 -17.10 2.05
N ARG A 27 11.80 -16.05 1.64
CA ARG A 27 13.13 -15.75 2.18
C ARG A 27 13.05 -15.28 3.63
N LEU A 28 12.06 -14.46 3.98
CA LEU A 28 11.86 -14.01 5.37
C LEU A 28 11.64 -15.19 6.31
N ARG A 29 10.79 -16.15 5.94
CA ARG A 29 10.58 -17.39 6.71
C ARG A 29 11.87 -18.18 6.92
N LEU A 30 12.64 -18.35 5.84
CA LEU A 30 13.90 -19.09 5.89
C LEU A 30 14.92 -18.41 6.82
N GLU A 31 15.10 -17.10 6.70
CA GLU A 31 16.07 -16.35 7.48
C GLU A 31 15.67 -16.24 8.96
N LEU A 32 14.37 -16.13 9.27
CA LEU A 32 13.89 -16.21 10.66
C LEU A 32 14.19 -17.57 11.29
N LYS A 33 13.97 -18.66 10.55
CA LYS A 33 14.33 -20.02 11.02
C LYS A 33 15.83 -20.16 11.26
N ARG A 34 16.67 -19.65 10.36
CA ARG A 34 18.14 -19.63 10.52
C ARG A 34 18.58 -18.83 11.74
N ALA A 35 17.86 -17.76 12.05
CA ALA A 35 18.12 -16.92 13.21
C ALA A 35 17.52 -17.46 14.53
N GLY A 36 16.83 -18.60 14.50
CA GLY A 36 16.12 -19.16 15.67
C GLY A 36 14.93 -18.33 16.15
N LEU A 37 14.37 -17.49 15.27
CA LEU A 37 13.29 -16.55 15.59
C LEU A 37 11.91 -17.02 15.13
N ASP A 38 11.84 -18.14 14.40
CA ASP A 38 10.58 -18.74 13.94
C ASP A 38 9.72 -19.30 15.09
N ALA A 39 10.29 -19.34 16.31
CA ALA A 39 9.59 -19.65 17.55
C ALA A 39 8.82 -18.45 18.17
N GLU A 40 9.08 -17.22 17.72
CA GLU A 40 8.47 -16.01 18.27
C GLU A 40 7.79 -15.15 17.21
N ILE A 41 8.19 -15.31 15.96
CA ILE A 41 7.72 -14.51 14.83
C ILE A 41 7.04 -15.43 13.84
N MET A 42 5.73 -15.24 13.66
CA MET A 42 4.95 -15.95 12.67
C MET A 42 4.90 -15.14 11.37
N VAL A 43 5.13 -15.78 10.23
CA VAL A 43 5.01 -15.14 8.91
C VAL A 43 3.92 -15.82 8.08
N ASN A 44 2.82 -15.12 7.84
CA ASN A 44 1.76 -15.55 6.93
C ASN A 44 1.70 -14.65 5.71
N THR A 45 1.10 -15.17 4.64
CA THR A 45 0.68 -14.34 3.52
C THR A 45 -0.74 -13.84 3.76
N CYS A 46 -1.06 -12.68 3.19
CA CYS A 46 -2.42 -12.14 3.16
C CYS A 46 -2.80 -11.67 1.75
N ASP A 47 -4.10 -11.47 1.55
CA ASP A 47 -4.62 -10.78 0.36
C ASP A 47 -4.33 -9.27 0.46
N SER A 48 -4.80 -8.51 -0.54
CA SER A 48 -4.47 -7.11 -0.71
C SER A 48 -4.91 -6.27 0.49
N ILE A 49 -4.01 -5.37 0.89
CA ILE A 49 -4.25 -4.33 1.89
C ILE A 49 -4.51 -2.95 1.25
N ASP A 50 -4.93 -2.92 -0.02
CA ASP A 50 -5.24 -1.69 -0.78
C ASP A 50 -4.06 -0.71 -1.00
N LEU A 51 -2.82 -1.22 -0.94
CA LEU A 51 -1.57 -0.47 -1.18
C LEU A 51 -0.78 -1.04 -2.38
N CYS A 52 -1.49 -1.42 -3.45
CA CYS A 52 -0.93 -2.15 -4.60
C CYS A 52 0.23 -1.41 -5.28
N ASP A 53 0.13 -0.09 -5.36
CA ASP A 53 1.12 0.79 -5.97
C ASP A 53 2.42 0.88 -5.16
N LEU A 54 2.38 0.62 -3.84
CA LEU A 54 3.56 0.63 -2.96
C LEU A 54 4.16 -0.74 -2.66
N GLY A 55 3.58 -1.82 -3.17
CA GLY A 55 4.05 -3.18 -2.87
C GLY A 55 5.49 -3.47 -3.29
N PRO A 56 6.12 -4.56 -2.76
CA PRO A 56 5.58 -5.51 -1.78
C PRO A 56 5.38 -4.90 -0.39
N ASN A 57 4.27 -5.24 0.25
CA ASN A 57 3.92 -4.69 1.57
C ASN A 57 3.96 -5.76 2.66
N ILE A 58 4.40 -5.37 3.85
CA ILE A 58 4.41 -6.19 5.06
C ILE A 58 3.70 -5.44 6.18
N VAL A 59 2.79 -6.12 6.89
CA VAL A 59 2.16 -5.60 8.11
C VAL A 59 2.69 -6.38 9.32
N VAL A 60 3.04 -5.68 10.39
CA VAL A 60 3.59 -6.29 11.61
C VAL A 60 2.69 -5.97 12.81
N TYR A 61 2.09 -7.01 13.39
CA TYR A 61 1.36 -6.94 14.65
C TYR A 61 2.20 -7.49 15.81
N PRO A 62 2.02 -6.97 17.05
CA PRO A 62 1.06 -5.94 17.46
C PRO A 62 1.53 -4.50 17.21
N TYR A 63 2.70 -4.29 16.62
CA TYR A 63 3.32 -2.96 16.51
C TYR A 63 2.60 -1.98 15.58
N GLY A 64 1.74 -2.47 14.67
CA GLY A 64 1.04 -1.63 13.70
C GLY A 64 1.95 -1.09 12.59
N TRP A 65 3.12 -1.68 12.37
CA TRP A 65 4.03 -1.25 11.32
C TRP A 65 3.55 -1.74 9.97
N ILE A 66 3.58 -0.86 8.98
CA ILE A 66 3.38 -1.20 7.57
C ILE A 66 4.67 -0.87 6.85
N TYR A 67 5.40 -1.88 6.40
CA TYR A 67 6.52 -1.69 5.50
C TYR A 67 6.05 -1.75 4.05
N ARG A 68 6.54 -0.82 3.24
CA ARG A 68 6.27 -0.76 1.81
C ARG A 68 7.53 -0.95 0.98
N ASN A 69 7.36 -1.33 -0.28
CA ASN A 69 8.43 -1.55 -1.25
C ASN A 69 9.55 -2.46 -0.70
N VAL A 70 9.18 -3.48 0.08
CA VAL A 70 10.16 -4.37 0.72
C VAL A 70 10.80 -5.27 -0.32
N GLN A 71 12.13 -5.27 -0.37
CA GLN A 71 12.94 -6.13 -1.21
C GLN A 71 13.60 -7.24 -0.40
N VAL A 72 14.05 -8.29 -1.08
CA VAL A 72 14.80 -9.40 -0.44
C VAL A 72 16.08 -8.89 0.25
N SER A 73 16.71 -7.85 -0.31
CA SER A 73 17.89 -7.19 0.26
C SER A 73 17.62 -6.47 1.58
N ASP A 74 16.37 -6.10 1.87
CA ASP A 74 15.98 -5.39 3.09
C ASP A 74 15.75 -6.34 4.27
N LEU A 75 15.63 -7.65 4.01
CA LEU A 75 15.26 -8.64 5.02
C LEU A 75 16.21 -8.70 6.23
N PRO A 76 17.54 -8.52 6.11
CA PRO A 76 18.41 -8.44 7.29
C PRO A 76 17.99 -7.31 8.24
N GLU A 77 17.66 -6.14 7.71
CA GLU A 77 17.22 -4.97 8.49
C GLU A 77 15.81 -5.19 9.06
N VAL A 78 14.89 -5.75 8.27
CA VAL A 78 13.54 -6.11 8.72
C VAL A 78 13.61 -7.13 9.85
N ILE A 79 14.43 -8.17 9.75
CA ILE A 79 14.58 -9.18 10.81
C ILE A 79 15.15 -8.56 12.09
N ALA A 80 16.12 -7.65 11.96
CA ALA A 80 16.64 -6.90 13.11
C ALA A 80 15.53 -6.08 13.79
N SER A 81 14.66 -5.41 13.01
CA SER A 81 13.52 -4.65 13.54
C SER A 81 12.51 -5.51 14.32
N LEU A 82 12.35 -6.78 13.95
CA LEU A 82 11.36 -7.68 14.54
C LEU A 82 11.84 -8.35 15.84
N ARG A 83 13.14 -8.26 16.17
CA ARG A 83 13.68 -8.78 17.43
C ARG A 83 13.05 -8.07 18.62
N SER A 84 13.11 -8.70 19.79
CA SER A 84 12.65 -8.06 21.03
C SER A 84 13.44 -6.77 21.28
N GLY A 85 12.73 -5.67 21.53
CA GLY A 85 13.34 -4.34 21.65
C GLY A 85 13.77 -3.69 20.33
N GLY A 86 13.46 -4.29 19.18
CA GLY A 86 13.75 -3.72 17.87
C GLY A 86 12.91 -2.47 17.56
N HIS A 87 13.43 -1.65 16.65
CA HIS A 87 12.80 -0.43 16.16
C HIS A 87 12.44 -0.58 14.68
N PRO A 88 11.39 0.11 14.18
CA PRO A 88 10.97 -0.04 12.80
C PRO A 88 12.06 0.42 11.82
N VAL A 89 12.06 -0.19 10.64
CA VAL A 89 12.89 0.27 9.51
C VAL A 89 12.29 1.55 8.93
N GLU A 90 12.77 2.70 9.41
CA GLU A 90 12.16 4.02 9.13
C GLU A 90 11.97 4.32 7.65
N ARG A 91 12.96 4.00 6.81
CA ARG A 91 12.87 4.23 5.35
C ARG A 91 11.79 3.39 4.65
N LEU A 92 11.40 2.25 5.22
CA LEU A 92 10.37 1.37 4.67
C LEU A 92 9.00 1.63 5.30
N LEU A 93 8.97 2.27 6.47
CA LEU A 93 7.76 2.43 7.26
C LEU A 93 6.81 3.44 6.61
N LEU A 94 5.61 2.98 6.29
CA LEU A 94 4.50 3.79 5.80
C LEU A 94 3.72 4.34 6.99
N ARG A 95 3.59 5.67 7.00
CA ARG A 95 2.81 6.43 7.97
C ARG A 95 1.84 7.38 7.26
N PRO A 96 0.81 7.90 7.94
CA PRO A 96 -0.11 8.88 7.35
C PRO A 96 0.57 10.16 6.83
N ASP A 97 1.73 10.52 7.38
CA ASP A 97 2.55 11.67 7.00
C ASP A 97 3.69 11.32 6.03
N SER A 98 3.81 10.06 5.60
CA SER A 98 4.75 9.67 4.56
C SER A 98 4.40 10.35 3.24
N GLU A 99 5.42 10.75 2.49
CA GLU A 99 5.29 11.44 1.20
C GLU A 99 4.30 10.75 0.25
N ASP A 100 4.29 9.42 0.21
CA ASP A 100 3.36 8.64 -0.63
C ASP A 100 1.89 8.88 -0.26
N GLU A 101 1.55 8.87 1.04
CA GLU A 101 0.17 9.12 1.50
C GLU A 101 -0.19 10.61 1.35
N VAL A 102 0.76 11.51 1.59
CA VAL A 102 0.57 12.94 1.36
C VAL A 102 0.22 13.18 -0.10
N ARG A 103 1.03 12.71 -1.06
CA ARG A 103 0.76 12.87 -2.49
C ARG A 103 -0.60 12.33 -2.91
N ARG A 104 -0.99 11.13 -2.44
CA ARG A 104 -2.34 10.58 -2.73
C ARG A 104 -3.44 11.45 -2.17
N ARG A 105 -3.32 11.88 -0.90
CA ARG A 105 -4.34 12.68 -0.23
C ARG A 105 -4.54 14.03 -0.92
N GLU A 106 -3.45 14.70 -1.29
CA GLU A 106 -3.50 15.99 -1.98
C GLU A 106 -4.14 15.85 -3.38
N LEU A 107 -3.72 14.85 -4.17
CA LEU A 107 -4.36 14.53 -5.46
C LEU A 107 -5.86 14.34 -5.32
N TYR A 108 -6.30 13.48 -4.38
CA TYR A 108 -7.72 13.20 -4.21
C TYR A 108 -8.49 14.40 -3.67
N ARG A 109 -7.88 15.26 -2.85
CA ARG A 109 -8.50 16.50 -2.41
C ARG A 109 -8.77 17.43 -3.59
N GLU A 110 -7.75 17.69 -4.41
CA GLU A 110 -7.88 18.55 -5.59
C GLU A 110 -8.88 17.97 -6.60
N ALA A 111 -8.88 16.64 -6.79
CA ALA A 111 -9.87 15.97 -7.63
C ALA A 111 -11.31 16.11 -7.08
N VAL A 112 -11.50 16.07 -5.76
CA VAL A 112 -12.81 16.30 -5.13
C VAL A 112 -13.26 17.75 -5.31
N GLU A 113 -12.36 18.72 -5.12
CA GLU A 113 -12.64 20.15 -5.30
C GLU A 113 -13.00 20.50 -6.74
N ALA A 114 -12.34 19.86 -7.72
CA ALA A 114 -12.65 20.02 -9.14
C ALA A 114 -13.94 19.29 -9.58
N GLY A 115 -14.47 18.40 -8.75
CA GLY A 115 -15.68 17.63 -9.03
C GLY A 115 -15.48 16.56 -10.12
N SER A 116 -16.37 16.54 -11.12
CA SER A 116 -16.32 15.56 -12.21
C SER A 116 -15.33 16.00 -13.28
N LEU A 117 -14.25 15.24 -13.47
CA LEU A 117 -13.16 15.55 -14.41
C LEU A 117 -13.27 14.72 -15.70
N SER A 118 -12.74 15.19 -16.83
CA SER A 118 -12.52 14.29 -17.97
C SER A 118 -11.40 13.28 -17.67
N VAL A 119 -11.29 12.21 -18.45
CA VAL A 119 -10.20 11.23 -18.29
C VAL A 119 -8.83 11.90 -18.42
N GLU A 120 -8.68 12.78 -19.41
CA GLU A 120 -7.44 13.51 -19.70
C GLU A 120 -7.10 14.50 -18.57
N ALA A 121 -8.11 15.21 -18.07
CA ALA A 121 -7.92 16.16 -16.97
C ALA A 121 -7.51 15.47 -15.68
N PHE A 122 -8.10 14.31 -15.35
CA PHE A 122 -7.69 13.53 -14.19
C PHE A 122 -6.30 12.92 -14.37
N ALA A 123 -5.95 12.43 -15.57
CA ALA A 123 -4.60 11.93 -15.85
C ALA A 123 -3.53 13.02 -15.70
N ALA A 124 -3.79 14.22 -16.24
CA ALA A 124 -2.90 15.37 -16.07
C ALA A 124 -2.80 15.84 -14.61
N LEU A 125 -3.87 15.72 -13.83
CA LEU A 125 -3.83 15.92 -12.38
C LEU A 125 -2.94 14.87 -11.70
N ALA A 126 -3.12 13.59 -12.02
CA ALA A 126 -2.33 12.50 -11.46
C ALA A 126 -0.83 12.65 -11.73
N GLU A 127 -0.47 13.05 -12.95
CA GLU A 127 0.93 13.25 -13.36
C GLU A 127 1.63 14.35 -12.55
N ARG A 128 0.92 15.44 -12.20
CA ARG A 128 1.48 16.50 -11.32
C ARG A 128 1.88 15.99 -9.94
N TYR A 129 1.24 14.93 -9.46
CA TYR A 129 1.57 14.26 -8.19
C TYR A 129 2.49 13.05 -8.38
N GLY A 130 3.00 12.82 -9.59
CA GLY A 130 3.95 11.76 -9.91
C GLY A 130 3.31 10.39 -10.16
N PHE A 131 2.03 10.35 -10.53
CA PHE A 131 1.32 9.12 -10.86
C PHE A 131 1.06 9.02 -12.36
N ASP A 132 1.35 7.86 -12.94
CA ASP A 132 1.19 7.58 -14.36
C ASP A 132 -0.20 6.99 -14.70
N GLU A 133 -0.43 6.74 -15.98
CA GLU A 133 -1.68 6.14 -16.48
C GLU A 133 -1.93 4.74 -15.90
N VAL A 134 -0.88 3.98 -15.59
CA VAL A 134 -0.98 2.64 -14.99
C VAL A 134 -1.54 2.76 -13.58
N TRP A 135 -1.07 3.74 -12.81
CA TRP A 135 -1.61 4.04 -11.49
C TRP A 135 -3.08 4.45 -11.57
N VAL A 136 -3.45 5.34 -12.50
CA VAL A 136 -4.84 5.78 -12.69
C VAL A 136 -5.76 4.60 -13.01
N ALA A 137 -5.35 3.72 -13.92
CA ALA A 137 -6.10 2.51 -14.26
C ALA A 137 -6.29 1.61 -13.04
N GLU A 138 -5.27 1.47 -12.19
CA GLU A 138 -5.35 0.70 -10.95
C GLU A 138 -6.32 1.34 -9.94
N GLN A 139 -6.35 2.67 -9.82
CA GLN A 139 -7.32 3.33 -8.94
C GLN A 139 -8.77 3.07 -9.36
N ALA A 140 -9.04 3.05 -10.67
CA ALA A 140 -10.35 2.70 -11.20
C ALA A 140 -10.69 1.24 -10.88
N ARG A 141 -9.75 0.32 -11.13
CA ARG A 141 -9.91 -1.12 -10.85
C ARG A 141 -10.14 -1.43 -9.36
N ARG A 142 -9.55 -0.63 -8.46
CA ARG A 142 -9.71 -0.76 -6.99
C ARG A 142 -10.88 0.03 -6.42
N GLY A 143 -11.61 0.77 -7.26
CA GLY A 143 -12.78 1.55 -6.89
C GLY A 143 -12.46 2.80 -6.09
N PHE A 144 -11.25 3.36 -6.17
CA PHE A 144 -10.94 4.67 -5.61
C PHE A 144 -11.45 5.81 -6.50
N ILE A 145 -11.55 5.56 -7.80
CA ILE A 145 -12.21 6.44 -8.77
C ILE A 145 -13.26 5.67 -9.57
N ALA A 146 -14.31 6.37 -10.01
CA ALA A 146 -15.35 5.82 -10.87
C ALA A 146 -15.36 6.55 -12.21
N ARG A 147 -15.41 5.77 -13.30
CA ARG A 147 -15.59 6.26 -14.67
C ARG A 147 -17.08 6.19 -15.03
N LYS A 148 -17.69 7.33 -15.35
CA LYS A 148 -19.12 7.46 -15.70
C LYS A 148 -19.23 8.04 -17.12
N PRO A 149 -20.15 7.54 -17.97
CA PRO A 149 -20.41 8.16 -19.27
C PRO A 149 -20.89 9.61 -19.10
N GLY A 150 -20.42 10.51 -19.95
CA GLY A 150 -20.83 11.92 -19.99
C GLY A 150 -21.06 12.41 -21.42
N GLU A 151 -21.71 13.57 -21.57
CA GLU A 151 -22.08 14.14 -22.88
C GLU A 151 -20.88 14.40 -23.80
N SER A 152 -19.72 14.76 -23.23
CA SER A 152 -18.47 15.02 -23.97
C SER A 152 -17.41 13.93 -23.76
N GLY A 153 -17.86 12.71 -23.46
CA GLY A 153 -16.98 11.57 -23.14
C GLY A 153 -17.02 11.18 -21.66
N ASP A 154 -16.29 10.12 -21.34
CA ASP A 154 -16.27 9.58 -19.98
C ASP A 154 -15.67 10.57 -18.98
N ARG A 155 -16.25 10.56 -17.77
CA ARG A 155 -15.83 11.41 -16.67
C ARG A 155 -15.38 10.58 -15.48
N ILE A 156 -14.41 11.10 -14.74
CA ILE A 156 -13.86 10.51 -13.53
C ILE A 156 -14.39 11.28 -12.31
N THR A 157 -14.81 10.53 -11.30
CA THR A 157 -15.23 11.04 -9.99
C THR A 157 -14.52 10.27 -8.87
N VAL A 158 -14.20 10.94 -7.77
CA VAL A 158 -13.60 10.32 -6.59
C VAL A 158 -14.68 9.64 -5.76
N THR A 159 -14.55 8.33 -5.52
CA THR A 159 -15.60 7.53 -4.86
C THR A 159 -15.65 7.76 -3.35
N SER A 160 -16.74 7.33 -2.72
CA SER A 160 -16.88 7.31 -1.26
C SER A 160 -15.78 6.49 -0.57
N LYS A 161 -15.25 5.44 -1.22
CA LYS A 161 -14.12 4.66 -0.70
C LYS A 161 -12.87 5.52 -0.55
N ALA A 162 -12.50 6.26 -1.59
CA ALA A 162 -11.36 7.17 -1.55
C ALA A 162 -11.59 8.30 -0.55
N ARG A 163 -12.78 8.91 -0.55
CA ARG A 163 -13.14 9.98 0.38
C ARG A 163 -13.01 9.54 1.83
N HIS A 164 -13.55 8.37 2.19
CA HIS A 164 -13.39 7.80 3.54
C HIS A 164 -11.92 7.56 3.87
N ARG A 165 -11.19 6.83 3.00
CA ARG A 165 -9.78 6.46 3.22
C ARG A 165 -8.90 7.69 3.52
N TYR A 166 -9.14 8.79 2.83
CA TYR A 166 -8.32 10.01 2.91
C TYR A 166 -8.94 11.15 3.73
N GLY A 167 -10.09 10.92 4.38
CA GLY A 167 -10.76 11.93 5.21
C GLY A 167 -11.26 13.16 4.43
N LEU A 168 -11.77 12.96 3.22
CA LEU A 168 -12.26 14.02 2.33
C LEU A 168 -13.79 14.22 2.48
N PRO A 169 -14.33 15.39 2.13
CA PRO A 169 -15.78 15.65 2.15
C PRO A 169 -16.58 14.61 1.35
N ALA A 170 -17.82 14.33 1.76
CA ALA A 170 -18.74 13.46 1.03
C ALA A 170 -19.22 14.11 -0.29
N GLU A 171 -19.78 13.31 -1.21
CA GLU A 171 -20.56 13.86 -2.33
C GLU A 171 -21.85 14.47 -1.76
N GLU A 172 -22.16 15.71 -2.17
CA GLU A 172 -23.46 16.35 -1.90
C GLU A 172 -24.59 15.72 -2.74
#